data_AF-A0A2V5M7G9-F1
#
_entry.id   AF-A0A2V5M7G9-F1
#
_cell.length_a   1.000
_cell.length_b   1.000
_cell.length_c   1.000
_cell.angle_alpha   90.00
_cell.angle_beta   90.00
_cell.angle_gamma   90.00
#
_symmetry.space_group_name_H-M   'P 1'
#
loop_
_entity.id
_entity.type
_entity.pdbx_description
1 polymer ?
#
loop_
_entity_poly.entity_id
_entity_poly.type
_entity_poly.pdbx_seq_one_letter_code
_entity_poly.pdbx_strand_id
1 'polypeptide(L)'
;MDVPRTGVAAKKRKRRIMIIAASVLGLILATIAISRLKPAVPSVDRSTVWVDTVKRGPMVRQVRGLGTLIPEDIRWIPANTEGRVEKINIWPGTHVEADSVILEMTSPELEQTAHDAQSKATAAEAELTTLRATLQRELLDQEATTAKVKSDYEQAKMERETNDQLAKNGLVAELQYKTSKVKEAELANRNEIEQKRLQFAHES
;
A
#
# COMPACT_ATOMS: atom_id res chain seq x y z
N MET A 1 -16.24 148.67 -9.64
CA MET A 1 -14.82 148.97 -9.95
C MET A 1 -14.14 147.69 -10.36
N ASP A 2 -13.66 147.67 -11.59
CA ASP A 2 -13.11 146.52 -12.31
C ASP A 2 -11.58 146.70 -12.38
N VAL A 3 -10.82 145.68 -11.99
CA VAL A 3 -9.35 145.68 -12.01
C VAL A 3 -8.90 144.46 -12.82
N PRO A 4 -8.40 144.63 -14.05
CA PRO A 4 -8.05 143.50 -14.91
C PRO A 4 -6.79 142.80 -14.39
N ARG A 5 -6.92 141.54 -13.97
CA ARG A 5 -5.79 140.67 -13.59
C ARG A 5 -5.09 140.13 -14.84
N THR A 6 -4.14 140.89 -15.35
CA THR A 6 -3.21 140.43 -16.41
C THR A 6 -2.13 139.53 -15.80
N GLY A 7 -1.93 138.32 -16.35
CA GLY A 7 -0.79 137.44 -16.03
C GLY A 7 -1.10 136.01 -15.55
N VAL A 8 -2.37 135.65 -15.34
CA VAL A 8 -2.76 134.34 -14.76
C VAL A 8 -2.64 133.16 -15.76
N ALA A 9 -2.71 133.43 -17.07
CA ALA A 9 -2.64 132.41 -18.12
C ALA A 9 -1.25 131.76 -18.25
N ALA A 10 -0.17 132.54 -18.12
CA ALA A 10 1.21 132.03 -18.21
C ALA A 10 1.58 131.11 -17.02
N LYS A 11 1.09 131.44 -15.81
CA LYS A 11 1.35 130.65 -14.59
C LYS A 11 0.61 129.31 -14.60
N LYS A 12 -0.60 129.23 -15.17
CA LYS A 12 -1.34 127.96 -15.37
C LYS A 12 -0.68 127.05 -16.41
N ARG A 13 -0.11 127.59 -17.50
CA ARG A 13 0.57 126.79 -18.54
C ARG A 13 1.84 126.10 -18.03
N LYS A 14 2.69 126.81 -17.28
CA LYS A 14 3.91 126.22 -16.67
C LYS A 14 3.59 125.11 -15.67
N ARG A 15 2.55 125.28 -14.84
CA ARG A 15 2.12 124.25 -13.88
C ARG A 15 1.58 122.99 -14.58
N ARG A 16 0.85 123.16 -15.70
CA ARG A 16 0.35 122.03 -16.50
C ARG A 16 1.50 121.28 -17.20
N ILE A 17 2.52 121.97 -17.71
CA ILE A 17 3.72 121.34 -18.30
C ILE A 17 4.51 120.53 -17.25
N MET A 18 4.70 121.08 -16.04
CA MET A 18 5.37 120.36 -14.94
C MET A 18 4.62 119.09 -14.53
N ILE A 19 3.28 119.13 -14.45
CA ILE A 19 2.47 117.96 -14.11
C ILE A 19 2.56 116.90 -15.22
N ILE A 20 2.51 117.31 -16.49
CA ILE A 20 2.65 116.39 -17.62
C ILE A 20 4.05 115.75 -17.61
N ALA A 21 5.11 116.53 -17.43
CA ALA A 21 6.47 116.01 -17.35
C ALA A 21 6.64 115.01 -16.19
N ALA A 22 6.10 115.31 -15.00
CA ALA A 22 6.13 114.40 -13.86
C ALA A 22 5.32 113.11 -14.12
N SER A 23 4.16 113.22 -14.77
CA SER A 23 3.34 112.06 -15.12
C SER A 23 4.04 111.14 -16.13
N VAL A 24 4.70 111.71 -17.14
CA VAL A 24 5.47 110.95 -18.14
C VAL A 24 6.67 110.27 -17.49
N LEU A 25 7.38 110.98 -16.61
CA LEU A 25 8.52 110.41 -15.89
C LEU A 25 8.08 109.24 -14.97
N GLY A 26 6.93 109.38 -14.29
CA GLY A 26 6.35 108.33 -13.48
C GLY A 26 5.94 107.09 -14.28
N LEU A 27 5.36 107.29 -15.46
CA LEU A 27 4.97 106.20 -16.37
C LEU A 27 6.17 105.41 -16.87
N ILE A 28 7.26 106.10 -17.23
CA ILE A 28 8.51 105.46 -17.68
C ILE A 28 9.12 104.62 -16.55
N LEU A 29 9.17 105.15 -15.33
CA LEU A 29 9.69 104.42 -14.17
C LEU A 29 8.83 103.19 -13.83
N ALA A 30 7.50 103.31 -13.90
CA ALA A 30 6.60 102.18 -13.66
C ALA A 30 6.78 101.07 -14.72
N THR A 31 6.96 101.44 -15.98
CA THR A 31 7.15 100.48 -17.08
C THR A 31 8.44 99.68 -16.91
N ILE A 32 9.54 100.35 -16.52
CA ILE A 32 10.83 99.70 -16.25
C ILE A 32 10.76 98.79 -15.01
N ALA A 33 9.99 99.18 -13.99
CA ALA A 33 9.81 98.37 -12.80
C ALA A 33 9.06 97.06 -13.12
N ILE A 34 7.99 97.14 -13.92
CA ILE A 34 7.19 95.96 -14.30
C ILE A 34 7.98 95.00 -15.18
N SER A 35 8.79 95.49 -16.12
CA SER A 35 9.59 94.63 -17.01
C SER A 35 10.70 93.86 -16.27
N ARG A 36 11.03 94.23 -15.04
CA ARG A 36 12.04 93.56 -14.21
C ARG A 36 11.45 92.55 -13.21
N LEU A 37 10.14 92.35 -13.17
CA LEU A 37 9.56 91.27 -12.37
C LEU A 37 9.81 89.92 -13.05
N LYS A 38 10.53 89.03 -12.37
CA LYS A 38 10.80 87.67 -12.84
C LYS A 38 9.52 86.81 -12.82
N PRO A 39 9.34 85.85 -13.75
CA PRO A 39 8.12 85.03 -13.85
C PRO A 39 7.85 84.17 -12.60
N ALA A 40 6.60 84.11 -12.16
CA ALA A 40 6.16 83.42 -10.94
C ALA A 40 5.68 81.97 -11.19
N VAL A 41 6.47 81.15 -11.88
CA VAL A 41 6.23 79.71 -11.99
C VAL A 41 7.34 78.94 -11.28
N PRO A 42 7.02 77.93 -10.45
CA PRO A 42 8.04 77.12 -9.78
C PRO A 42 8.81 76.30 -10.82
N SER A 43 10.04 76.72 -11.12
CA SER A 43 10.97 75.99 -11.97
C SER A 43 11.81 75.03 -11.11
N VAL A 44 11.80 73.75 -11.44
CA VAL A 44 12.70 72.76 -10.85
C VAL A 44 13.93 72.63 -11.76
N ASP A 45 15.11 72.50 -11.14
CA ASP A 45 16.37 72.37 -11.87
C ASP A 45 16.38 71.07 -12.71
N ARG A 46 16.76 71.17 -13.98
CA ARG A 46 16.82 70.00 -14.88
C ARG A 46 17.81 68.96 -14.37
N SER A 47 18.83 69.38 -13.62
CA SER A 47 19.81 68.49 -12.99
C SER A 47 19.20 67.57 -11.92
N THR A 48 18.08 67.98 -11.29
CA THR A 48 17.39 67.21 -10.25
C THR A 48 16.40 66.16 -10.78
N VAL A 49 16.19 66.07 -12.09
CA VAL A 49 15.22 65.13 -12.67
C VAL A 49 15.89 64.20 -13.69
N TRP A 50 15.88 62.90 -13.41
CA TRP A 50 16.19 61.89 -14.41
C TRP A 50 14.97 61.59 -15.26
N VAL A 51 15.06 61.91 -16.55
CA VAL A 51 14.00 61.69 -17.54
C VAL A 51 14.48 60.64 -18.53
N ASP A 52 13.70 59.58 -18.71
CA ASP A 52 13.92 58.53 -19.70
C ASP A 52 12.61 58.20 -20.45
N THR A 53 12.71 57.57 -21.62
CA THR A 53 11.58 57.24 -22.50
C THR A 53 11.01 55.87 -22.16
N VAL A 54 9.73 55.80 -21.81
CA VAL A 54 9.06 54.52 -21.51
C VAL A 54 9.01 53.62 -22.75
N LYS A 55 9.41 52.36 -22.60
CA LYS A 55 9.37 51.33 -23.65
C LYS A 55 8.32 50.29 -23.30
N ARG A 56 7.51 49.90 -24.27
CA ARG A 56 6.49 48.84 -24.11
C ARG A 56 7.12 47.49 -24.47
N GLY A 57 7.08 46.55 -23.53
CA GLY A 57 7.62 45.20 -23.71
C GLY A 57 7.33 44.31 -22.48
N PRO A 58 7.56 42.99 -22.57
CA PRO A 58 7.37 42.10 -21.43
C PRO A 58 8.36 42.45 -20.32
N MET A 59 7.85 42.86 -19.16
CA MET A 59 8.67 43.10 -17.98
C MET A 59 8.88 41.77 -17.26
N VAL A 60 9.95 41.06 -17.61
CA VAL A 60 10.26 39.76 -17.03
C VAL A 60 10.80 39.95 -15.61
N ARG A 61 10.00 39.60 -14.59
CA ARG A 61 10.42 39.56 -13.19
C ARG A 61 10.95 38.17 -12.85
N GLN A 62 12.26 37.99 -12.92
CA GLN A 62 12.90 36.76 -12.46
C GLN A 62 13.03 36.79 -10.93
N VAL A 63 12.25 35.97 -10.24
CA VAL A 63 12.38 35.77 -8.79
C VAL A 63 13.13 34.47 -8.56
N ARG A 64 14.31 34.56 -7.93
CA ARG A 64 15.03 33.38 -7.47
C ARG A 64 14.50 33.01 -6.10
N GLY A 65 13.78 31.89 -6.03
CA GLY A 65 13.39 31.27 -4.76
C GLY A 65 14.39 30.17 -4.42
N LEU A 66 14.86 30.13 -3.18
CA LEU A 66 15.57 28.99 -2.64
C LEU A 66 14.53 27.96 -2.20
N GLY A 67 14.71 26.70 -2.58
CA GLY A 67 13.85 25.59 -2.19
C GLY A 67 14.68 24.33 -2.02
N THR A 68 14.20 23.43 -1.19
CA THR A 68 14.80 22.11 -0.96
C THR A 68 13.85 21.03 -1.48
N LEU A 69 14.40 20.00 -2.12
CA LEU A 69 13.61 18.85 -2.51
C LEU A 69 13.23 18.07 -1.25
N ILE A 70 11.92 17.83 -1.10
CA ILE A 70 11.38 16.95 -0.08
C ILE A 70 10.72 15.75 -0.77
N PRO A 71 10.85 14.53 -0.24
CA PRO A 71 10.13 13.38 -0.77
C PRO A 71 8.63 13.55 -0.56
N GLU A 72 7.82 13.09 -1.52
CA GLU A 72 6.36 13.11 -1.41
C GLU A 72 5.86 12.09 -0.38
N ASP A 73 6.39 10.86 -0.44
CA ASP A 73 6.03 9.75 0.45
C ASP A 73 7.27 9.10 1.08
N ILE A 74 7.20 8.82 2.39
CA ILE A 74 8.21 8.06 3.13
C ILE A 74 7.55 6.80 3.68
N ARG A 75 8.08 5.63 3.33
CA ARG A 75 7.62 4.34 3.86
C ARG A 75 8.74 3.66 4.64
N TRP A 76 8.39 3.17 5.82
CA TRP A 76 9.26 2.33 6.64
C TRP A 76 9.01 0.86 6.30
N ILE A 77 10.09 0.13 6.03
CA ILE A 77 10.03 -1.32 5.73
C ILE A 77 10.62 -2.06 6.94
N PRO A 78 9.79 -2.53 7.88
CA PRO A 78 10.26 -3.32 9.00
C PRO A 78 10.56 -4.77 8.58
N ALA A 79 11.48 -5.42 9.27
CA ALA A 79 11.64 -6.87 9.17
C ALA A 79 10.55 -7.58 9.99
N ASN A 80 10.00 -8.68 9.46
CA ASN A 80 8.97 -9.46 10.15
C ASN A 80 9.51 -10.31 11.30
N THR A 81 10.80 -10.62 11.28
CA THR A 81 11.48 -11.49 12.24
C THR A 81 12.75 -10.82 12.73
N GLU A 82 13.07 -11.05 14.00
CA GLU A 82 14.35 -10.62 14.55
C GLU A 82 15.49 -11.46 13.95
N GLY A 83 16.59 -10.79 13.62
CA GLY A 83 17.74 -11.42 12.99
C GLY A 83 18.94 -10.49 12.98
N ARG A 84 20.12 -11.08 12.80
CA ARG A 84 21.36 -10.33 12.59
C ARG A 84 21.44 -9.95 11.13
N VAL A 85 21.71 -8.67 10.87
CA VAL A 85 22.06 -8.19 9.53
C VAL A 85 23.40 -8.81 9.13
N GLU A 86 23.39 -9.61 8.06
CA GLU A 86 24.60 -10.23 7.54
C GLU A 86 25.20 -9.38 6.41
N LYS A 87 24.34 -8.87 5.52
CA LYS A 87 24.78 -8.10 4.36
C LYS A 87 23.78 -7.01 3.99
N ILE A 88 24.31 -5.83 3.65
CA ILE A 88 23.55 -4.73 3.05
C ILE A 88 23.83 -4.76 1.55
N ASN A 89 22.81 -5.05 0.75
CA ASN A 89 22.96 -5.21 -0.69
C ASN A 89 22.80 -3.86 -1.42
N ILE A 90 21.96 -2.97 -0.88
CA ILE A 90 21.63 -1.68 -1.51
C ILE A 90 21.94 -0.54 -0.54
N TRP A 91 22.70 0.45 -1.03
CA TRP A 91 23.07 1.63 -0.27
C TRP A 91 22.06 2.78 -0.44
N PRO A 92 21.96 3.70 0.55
CA PRO A 92 21.06 4.84 0.46
C PRO A 92 21.27 5.69 -0.80
N GLY A 93 20.18 6.11 -1.43
CA GLY A 93 20.20 6.92 -2.66
C GLY A 93 20.20 6.11 -3.96
N THR A 94 20.28 4.78 -3.89
CA THR A 94 20.14 3.90 -5.05
C THR A 94 18.66 3.73 -5.42
N HIS A 95 18.35 3.71 -6.72
CA HIS A 95 17.00 3.38 -7.20
C HIS A 95 16.69 1.90 -6.94
N VAL A 96 15.48 1.59 -6.47
CA VAL A 96 15.03 0.23 -6.14
C VAL A 96 13.74 -0.11 -6.88
N GLU A 97 13.61 -1.35 -7.30
CA GLU A 97 12.38 -1.94 -7.84
C GLU A 97 11.65 -2.74 -6.75
N ALA A 98 10.42 -3.19 -7.01
CA ALA A 98 9.58 -3.87 -6.02
C ALA A 98 10.22 -5.14 -5.41
N ASP A 99 10.96 -5.91 -6.22
CA ASP A 99 11.57 -7.17 -5.81
C ASP A 99 13.06 -7.01 -5.43
N SER A 100 13.53 -5.78 -5.27
CA SER A 100 14.94 -5.50 -4.93
C SER A 100 15.25 -5.91 -3.48
N VAL A 101 16.20 -6.83 -3.31
CA VAL A 101 16.68 -7.25 -1.99
C VAL A 101 17.59 -6.16 -1.41
N ILE A 102 17.10 -5.46 -0.38
CA ILE A 102 17.83 -4.37 0.27
C ILE A 102 18.87 -4.92 1.26
N LEU A 103 18.49 -5.96 2.02
CA LEU A 103 19.21 -6.47 3.18
C LEU A 103 19.05 -7.98 3.25
N GLU A 104 20.13 -8.68 3.62
CA GLU A 104 20.10 -10.09 3.98
C GLU A 104 20.30 -10.21 5.49
N MET A 105 19.39 -10.96 6.12
CA MET A 105 19.36 -11.17 7.57
C MET A 105 19.38 -12.65 7.88
N THR A 106 20.15 -13.03 8.89
CA THR A 106 20.27 -14.40 9.39
C THR A 106 19.70 -14.49 10.81
N SER A 107 18.87 -15.49 11.06
CA SER A 107 18.25 -15.74 12.37
C SER A 107 18.38 -17.23 12.74
N PRO A 108 19.31 -17.58 13.65
CA PRO A 108 19.52 -18.97 14.07
C PRO A 108 18.27 -19.63 14.67
N GLU A 109 17.44 -18.85 15.37
CA GLU A 109 16.20 -19.34 15.97
C GLU A 109 15.16 -19.73 14.90
N LEU A 110 15.08 -18.96 13.81
CA LEU A 110 14.18 -19.25 12.70
C LEU A 110 14.64 -20.50 11.94
N GLU A 111 15.94 -20.64 11.71
CA GLU A 111 16.53 -21.85 11.10
C GLU A 111 16.28 -23.09 11.95
N GLN A 112 16.49 -23.00 13.26
CA GLN A 112 16.22 -24.09 14.19
C GLN A 112 14.73 -24.48 14.17
N THR A 113 13.83 -23.49 14.20
CA THR A 113 12.38 -23.74 14.14
C THR A 113 11.98 -24.40 12.82
N ALA A 114 12.59 -24.01 11.70
CA ALA A 114 12.36 -24.62 10.40
C ALA A 114 12.84 -26.09 10.36
N HIS A 115 14.03 -26.37 10.90
CA HIS A 115 14.55 -27.73 11.01
C HIS A 115 13.72 -28.63 11.93
N ASP A 116 13.25 -28.09 13.06
CA ASP A 116 12.34 -28.81 13.97
C ASP A 116 11.00 -29.13 13.29
N ALA A 117 10.44 -28.17 12.54
CA ALA A 117 9.22 -28.37 11.77
C ALA A 117 9.40 -29.43 10.67
N GLN A 118 10.51 -29.40 9.95
CA GLN A 118 10.85 -30.41 8.94
C GLN A 118 11.04 -31.80 9.55
N SER A 119 11.68 -31.87 10.71
CA SER A 119 11.88 -33.13 11.44
C SER A 119 10.54 -33.71 11.92
N LYS A 120 9.62 -32.86 12.41
CA LYS A 120 8.26 -33.26 12.78
C LYS A 120 7.46 -33.76 11.59
N ALA A 121 7.56 -33.10 10.43
CA ALA A 121 6.90 -33.55 9.20
C ALA A 121 7.42 -34.94 8.77
N THR A 122 8.74 -35.12 8.75
CA THR A 122 9.36 -36.41 8.43
C THR A 122 8.93 -37.52 9.40
N ALA A 123 8.85 -37.21 10.70
CA ALA A 123 8.38 -38.16 11.71
C ALA A 123 6.92 -38.57 11.47
N ALA A 124 6.03 -37.60 11.19
CA ALA A 124 4.63 -37.86 10.88
C ALA A 124 4.45 -38.69 9.59
N GLU A 125 5.30 -38.47 8.57
CA GLU A 125 5.31 -39.30 7.36
C GLU A 125 5.72 -40.74 7.68
N ALA A 126 6.76 -40.93 8.50
CA ALA A 126 7.17 -42.26 8.94
C ALA A 126 6.06 -42.96 9.73
N GLU A 127 5.40 -42.27 10.66
CA GLU A 127 4.24 -42.79 11.40
C GLU A 127 3.11 -43.21 10.46
N LEU A 128 2.80 -42.40 9.44
CA LEU A 128 1.80 -42.74 8.43
C LEU A 128 2.19 -44.00 7.64
N THR A 129 3.46 -44.16 7.26
CA THR A 129 3.92 -45.38 6.56
C THR A 129 3.80 -46.63 7.44
N THR A 130 4.17 -46.52 8.72
CA THR A 130 4.05 -47.63 9.69
C THR A 130 2.59 -47.98 9.97
N LEU A 131 1.71 -46.98 10.07
CA LEU A 131 0.27 -47.17 10.21
C LEU A 131 -0.32 -47.89 9.00
N ARG A 132 0.05 -47.48 7.78
CA ARG A 132 -0.37 -48.16 6.54
C ARG A 132 0.05 -49.63 6.52
N ALA A 133 1.31 -49.93 6.86
CA ALA A 133 1.80 -51.30 6.92
C ALA A 133 1.06 -52.12 7.99
N THR A 134 0.72 -51.51 9.13
CA THR A 134 -0.06 -52.14 10.20
C THR A 134 -1.47 -52.47 9.74
N LEU A 135 -2.18 -51.50 9.14
CA LEU A 135 -3.53 -51.70 8.60
C LEU A 135 -3.55 -52.75 7.50
N GLN A 136 -2.55 -52.77 6.61
CA GLN A 136 -2.45 -53.80 5.58
C GLN A 136 -2.25 -55.20 6.18
N ARG A 137 -1.45 -55.33 7.25
CA ARG A 137 -1.29 -56.59 7.97
C ARG A 137 -2.59 -57.02 8.64
N GLU A 138 -3.29 -56.10 9.32
CA GLU A 138 -4.57 -56.39 9.96
C GLU A 138 -5.64 -56.84 8.97
N LEU A 139 -5.68 -56.24 7.77
CA LEU A 139 -6.55 -56.66 6.69
C LEU A 139 -6.23 -58.09 6.24
N LEU A 140 -4.95 -58.40 6.00
CA LEU A 140 -4.52 -59.75 5.62
C LEU A 140 -4.83 -60.79 6.71
N ASP A 141 -4.70 -60.43 7.99
CA ASP A 141 -5.05 -61.30 9.12
C ASP A 141 -6.57 -61.56 9.18
N GLN A 142 -7.39 -60.54 8.87
CA GLN A 142 -8.85 -60.66 8.78
C GLN A 142 -9.27 -61.51 7.57
N GLU A 143 -8.60 -61.38 6.41
CA GLU A 143 -8.79 -62.24 5.24
C GLU A 143 -8.45 -63.70 5.56
N ALA A 144 -7.30 -63.96 6.20
CA ALA A 144 -6.88 -65.30 6.61
C ALA A 144 -7.88 -65.94 7.59
N THR A 145 -8.39 -65.15 8.55
CA THR A 145 -9.39 -65.61 9.51
C THR A 145 -10.71 -65.96 8.82
N THR A 146 -11.16 -65.12 7.88
CA THR A 146 -12.39 -65.36 7.11
C THR A 146 -12.26 -66.59 6.23
N ALA A 147 -11.12 -66.76 5.55
CA ALA A 147 -10.82 -67.94 4.74
C ALA A 147 -10.81 -69.24 5.56
N LYS A 148 -10.27 -69.18 6.79
CA LYS A 148 -10.30 -70.32 7.72
C LYS A 148 -11.72 -70.69 8.12
N VAL A 149 -12.54 -69.72 8.56
CA VAL A 149 -13.94 -69.96 8.96
C VAL A 149 -14.76 -70.48 7.78
N LYS A 150 -14.53 -69.96 6.56
CA LYS A 150 -15.16 -70.47 5.35
C LYS A 150 -14.80 -71.93 5.08
N SER A 151 -13.52 -72.30 5.23
CA SER A 151 -13.06 -73.68 5.06
C SER A 151 -13.68 -74.62 6.11
N ASP A 152 -13.73 -74.19 7.37
CA ASP A 152 -14.37 -74.93 8.47
C ASP A 152 -15.88 -75.13 8.20
N TYR A 153 -16.56 -74.10 7.67
CA TYR A 153 -17.96 -74.18 7.27
C TYR A 153 -18.18 -75.18 6.13
N GLU A 154 -17.36 -75.12 5.07
CA GLU A 154 -17.45 -76.06 3.94
C GLU A 154 -17.21 -77.51 4.41
N GLN A 155 -16.27 -77.73 5.32
CA GLN A 155 -16.05 -79.04 5.93
C GLN A 155 -17.27 -79.52 6.74
N ALA A 156 -17.82 -78.68 7.61
CA ALA A 156 -19.00 -79.02 8.40
C ALA A 156 -20.24 -79.26 7.52
N LYS A 157 -20.37 -78.54 6.41
CA LYS A 157 -21.43 -78.75 5.41
C LYS A 157 -21.30 -80.12 4.74
N MET A 158 -20.09 -80.50 4.30
CA MET A 158 -19.82 -81.83 3.74
C MET A 158 -20.08 -82.95 4.76
N GLU A 159 -19.68 -82.77 6.03
CA GLU A 159 -19.97 -83.69 7.13
C GLU A 159 -21.49 -83.87 7.32
N ARG A 160 -22.25 -82.77 7.36
CA ARG A 160 -23.71 -82.79 7.49
C ARG A 160 -24.37 -83.48 6.29
N GLU A 161 -23.93 -83.19 5.06
CA GLU A 161 -24.46 -83.81 3.84
C GLU A 161 -24.22 -85.32 3.82
N THR A 162 -23.03 -85.76 4.21
CA THR A 162 -22.69 -87.18 4.33
C THR A 162 -23.55 -87.86 5.40
N ASN A 163 -23.69 -87.23 6.58
CA ASN A 163 -24.53 -87.76 7.65
C ASN A 163 -26.02 -87.77 7.28
N ASP A 164 -26.50 -86.83 6.46
CA ASP A 164 -27.88 -86.81 5.95
C ASP A 164 -28.18 -88.03 5.07
N GLN A 165 -27.23 -88.40 4.20
CA GLN A 165 -27.34 -89.60 3.37
C GLN A 165 -27.29 -90.88 4.21
N LEU A 166 -26.40 -90.94 5.21
CA LEU A 166 -26.27 -92.10 6.08
C LEU A 166 -27.46 -92.26 7.03
N ALA A 167 -28.04 -91.16 7.53
CA ALA A 167 -29.21 -91.17 8.40
C ALA A 167 -30.46 -91.71 7.68
N LYS A 168 -30.65 -91.37 6.38
CA LYS A 168 -31.73 -91.94 5.55
C LYS A 168 -31.66 -93.46 5.44
N ASN A 169 -30.45 -94.01 5.51
CA ASN A 169 -30.17 -95.45 5.45
C ASN A 169 -30.10 -96.10 6.85
N GLY A 170 -30.35 -95.35 7.94
CA GLY A 170 -30.27 -95.85 9.32
C GLY A 170 -28.86 -96.17 9.82
N LEU A 171 -27.81 -95.68 9.14
CA LEU A 171 -26.41 -96.03 9.38
C LEU A 171 -25.70 -95.10 10.39
N VAL A 172 -26.36 -94.04 10.87
CA VAL A 172 -25.81 -93.05 11.79
C VAL A 172 -26.81 -92.74 12.91
N ALA A 173 -26.29 -92.56 14.14
CA ALA A 173 -27.09 -92.19 15.29
C ALA A 173 -27.74 -90.80 15.12
N GLU A 174 -29.00 -90.65 15.52
CA GLU A 174 -29.76 -89.40 15.39
C GLU A 174 -29.08 -88.22 16.11
N LEU A 175 -28.41 -88.49 17.24
CA LEU A 175 -27.61 -87.50 17.96
C LEU A 175 -26.45 -86.97 17.12
N GLN A 176 -25.71 -87.84 16.43
CA GLN A 176 -24.58 -87.47 15.57
C GLN A 176 -25.05 -86.58 14.40
N TYR A 177 -26.18 -86.93 13.79
CA TYR A 177 -26.81 -86.12 12.74
C TYR A 177 -27.21 -84.75 13.25
N LYS A 178 -27.93 -84.68 14.39
CA LYS A 178 -28.35 -83.41 15.02
C LYS A 178 -27.14 -82.53 15.36
N THR A 179 -26.07 -83.09 15.90
CA THR A 179 -24.83 -82.36 16.19
C THR A 179 -24.20 -81.79 14.92
N SER A 180 -24.11 -82.57 13.84
CA SER A 180 -23.56 -82.07 12.56
C SER A 180 -24.41 -80.95 11.96
N LYS A 181 -25.73 -80.99 12.12
CA LYS A 181 -26.65 -79.94 11.69
C LYS A 181 -26.47 -78.65 12.50
N VAL A 182 -26.31 -78.75 13.82
CA VAL A 182 -26.05 -77.57 14.67
C VAL A 182 -24.69 -76.95 14.36
N LYS A 183 -23.66 -77.78 14.16
CA LYS A 183 -22.30 -77.32 13.82
C LYS A 183 -22.25 -76.57 12.48
N GLU A 184 -22.98 -77.06 11.47
CA GLU A 184 -23.10 -76.35 10.18
C GLU A 184 -23.80 -75.00 10.34
N ALA A 185 -24.92 -74.95 11.07
CA ALA A 185 -25.65 -73.70 11.32
C ALA A 185 -24.82 -72.67 12.11
N GLU A 186 -24.05 -73.12 13.11
CA GLU A 186 -23.14 -72.26 13.87
C GLU A 186 -22.05 -71.65 12.97
N LEU A 187 -21.38 -72.48 12.17
CA LEU A 187 -20.31 -72.05 11.27
C LEU A 187 -20.84 -71.22 10.09
N ALA A 188 -22.08 -71.46 9.64
CA ALA A 188 -22.75 -70.62 8.65
C ALA A 188 -22.92 -69.18 9.16
N ASN A 189 -23.49 -69.04 10.37
CA ASN A 189 -23.67 -67.74 11.01
C ASN A 189 -22.32 -67.04 11.24
N ARG A 190 -21.31 -67.79 11.67
CA ARG A 190 -19.97 -67.25 11.91
C ARG A 190 -19.30 -66.78 10.61
N ASN A 191 -19.42 -67.55 9.53
CA ASN A 191 -18.90 -67.18 8.21
C ASN A 191 -19.57 -65.90 7.69
N GLU A 192 -20.90 -65.76 7.85
CA GLU A 192 -21.62 -64.54 7.45
C GLU A 192 -21.14 -63.31 8.24
N ILE A 193 -20.89 -63.45 9.54
CA ILE A 193 -20.37 -62.37 10.38
C ILE A 193 -18.96 -61.96 9.93
N GLU A 194 -18.05 -62.92 9.71
CA GLU A 194 -16.68 -62.60 9.28
C GLU A 194 -16.64 -61.99 7.87
N GLN A 195 -17.52 -62.43 6.96
CA GLN A 195 -17.66 -61.81 5.64
C GLN A 195 -18.13 -60.36 5.74
N LYS A 196 -19.11 -60.07 6.59
CA LYS A 196 -19.55 -58.68 6.85
C LYS A 196 -18.40 -57.86 7.44
N ARG A 197 -17.66 -58.40 8.42
CA ARG A 197 -16.50 -57.71 9.02
C ARG A 197 -15.41 -57.40 7.99
N LEU A 198 -15.11 -58.35 7.11
CA LEU A 198 -14.14 -58.19 6.02
C LEU A 198 -14.62 -57.14 5.02
N GLN A 199 -15.90 -57.14 4.66
CA GLN A 199 -16.47 -56.12 3.78
C GLN A 199 -16.39 -54.72 4.39
N PHE A 200 -16.73 -54.57 5.68
CA PHE A 200 -16.57 -53.30 6.39
C PHE A 200 -15.10 -52.85 6.45
N ALA A 201 -14.16 -53.78 6.59
CA ALA A 201 -12.73 -53.48 6.59
C ALA A 201 -12.19 -53.03 5.22
N HIS A 202 -12.83 -53.41 4.10
CA HIS A 202 -12.48 -52.92 2.76
C HIS A 202 -13.12 -51.58 2.41
N GLU A 203 -14.31 -51.29 2.96
CA GLU A 203 -15.04 -50.04 2.70
C GLU A 203 -14.55 -48.86 3.54
N SER A 204 -13.80 -49.13 4.62
CA SER A 204 -13.21 -48.13 5.52
C SER A 204 -11.82 -47.70 5.09
#